data_AF-A0A970UR92-F1
#
_entry.id   AF-A0A970UR92-F1
#
_cell.length_a   1.000
_cell.length_b   1.000
_cell.length_c   1.000
_cell.angle_alpha   90.00
_cell.angle_beta   90.00
_cell.angle_gamma   90.00
#
_symmetry.space_group_name_H-M   'P 1'
#
loop_
_entity.id
_entity.type
_entity.pdbx_description
1 polymer ?
#
loop_
_entity_poly.entity_id
_entity_poly.type
_entity_poly.pdbx_seq_one_letter_code
_entity_poly.pdbx_strand_id
1 'polypeptide(L)' 'MKLDIKLPIGLIFTVLGVIFIIYGFFTASDAAFYEKALGYNVNLFTGIVMLVFGGFMLFLAWKDKKKATDN' A
#
# COMPACT_ATOMS: atom_id res chain seq x y z
N MET A 1 24.44 9.06 8.96
CA MET A 1 23.79 8.52 7.75
C MET A 1 22.39 9.11 7.66
N LYS A 2 22.03 9.82 6.58
CA LYS A 2 20.62 10.19 6.36
C LYS A 2 19.88 8.91 6.01
N LEU A 3 19.08 8.39 6.94
CA LEU A 3 18.24 7.23 6.68
C LEU A 3 17.26 7.62 5.57
N ASP A 4 17.28 6.90 4.44
CA ASP A 4 16.31 7.13 3.40
C ASP A 4 14.94 6.64 3.89
N ILE A 5 14.11 7.58 4.36
CA ILE A 5 12.80 7.29 4.94
C ILE A 5 11.83 6.68 3.91
N LYS A 6 12.10 6.85 2.61
CA LYS A 6 11.21 6.39 1.53
C LYS A 6 11.13 4.87 1.49
N LEU A 7 12.23 4.18 1.81
CA LEU A 7 12.29 2.72 1.81
C LEU A 7 11.42 2.08 2.92
N PRO A 8 11.58 2.40 4.22
CA PRO A 8 10.75 1.83 5.28
C PRO A 8 9.27 2.23 5.15
N ILE A 9 8.99 3.48 4.77
CA ILE A 9 7.61 3.95 4.56
C ILE A 9 6.99 3.18 3.38
N GLY A 10 7.68 3.11 2.24
CA GLY A 10 7.21 2.39 1.06
C GLY A 10 6.92 0.90 1.34
N LEU A 11 7.79 0.23 2.12
CA LEU A 11 7.58 -1.16 2.52
C LEU A 11 6.33 -1.33 3.38
N ILE A 12 6.16 -0.52 4.43
CA ILE A 12 5.02 -0.62 5.35
C ILE A 12 3.70 -0.41 4.59
N PHE A 13 3.60 0.66 3.79
CA PHE A 13 2.38 0.94 3.01
C PHE A 13 2.08 -0.14 1.97
N THR A 14 3.11 -0.71 1.34
CA THR A 14 2.93 -1.81 0.38
C THR A 14 2.40 -3.06 1.08
N VAL A 15 3.03 -3.47 2.19
CA VAL A 15 2.62 -4.68 2.94
C VAL A 15 1.20 -4.53 3.49
N LEU A 16 0.91 -3.39 4.14
CA LEU A 16 -0.43 -3.12 4.67
C LEU A 16 -1.47 -3.02 3.55
N GLY A 17 -1.13 -2.39 2.43
CA GLY A 17 -2.01 -2.31 1.26
C GLY A 17 -2.36 -3.68 0.70
N VAL A 18 -1.39 -4.59 0.57
CA VAL A 18 -1.64 -5.99 0.14
C VAL A 18 -2.57 -6.70 1.13
N ILE A 19 -2.33 -6.57 2.44
CA ILE A 19 -3.19 -7.18 3.46
C ILE A 19 -4.63 -6.68 3.34
N PHE A 20 -4.82 -5.37 3.17
CA PHE A 20 -6.14 -4.76 3.04
C PHE A 20 -6.87 -5.16 1.75
N ILE A 21 -6.14 -5.29 0.63
CA ILE A 21 -6.69 -5.82 -0.63
C ILE A 21 -7.15 -7.26 -0.46
N ILE A 22 -6.29 -8.12 0.10
CA ILE A 22 -6.61 -9.53 0.35
C ILE A 22 -7.83 -9.61 1.27
N TYR A 23 -7.79 -8.93 2.42
CA TYR A 23 -8.88 -8.93 3.38
C TYR A 23 -10.18 -8.41 2.75
N GLY A 24 -10.13 -7.29 2.03
CA GLY A 24 -11.28 -6.73 1.32
C GLY A 24 -11.84 -7.69 0.27
N PHE A 25 -10.97 -8.40 -0.46
CA PHE A 25 -11.39 -9.38 -1.46
C PHE A 25 -12.10 -10.59 -0.83
N PHE A 26 -11.55 -11.15 0.26
CA PHE A 26 -12.16 -12.28 0.97
C PHE A 26 -13.44 -11.91 1.71
N THR A 27 -13.56 -10.66 2.18
CA THR A 27 -14.76 -10.19 2.87
C THR A 27 -15.83 -9.65 1.93
N ALA A 28 -15.53 -9.44 0.64
CA ALA A 28 -16.42 -8.81 -0.36
C ALA A 28 -17.83 -9.44 -0.48
N SER A 29 -17.98 -10.73 -0.14
CA SER A 29 -19.26 -11.44 -0.21
C SER A 29 -20.11 -11.35 1.07
N ASP A 30 -19.58 -10.76 2.13
CA ASP A 30 -20.28 -10.59 3.41
C ASP A 30 -21.07 -9.27 3.42
N ALA A 31 -22.30 -9.33 2.89
CA ALA A 31 -23.19 -8.19 2.78
C ALA A 31 -23.55 -7.57 4.15
N ALA A 32 -23.58 -8.37 5.22
CA ALA A 32 -23.83 -7.88 6.58
C ALA A 32 -22.65 -7.05 7.12
N PHE A 33 -21.43 -7.35 6.66
CA PHE A 33 -20.23 -6.62 7.05
C PHE A 33 -20.16 -5.21 6.44
N TYR A 34 -20.65 -5.03 5.22
CA TYR A 34 -20.59 -3.76 4.48
C TYR A 34 -21.82 -2.87 4.61
N GLU A 35 -22.82 -3.28 5.40
CA GLU A 35 -24.03 -2.49 5.64
C GLU A 35 -23.71 -1.13 6.27
N LYS A 36 -22.71 -1.08 7.17
CA LYS A 36 -22.17 0.17 7.74
C LYS A 36 -21.42 1.06 6.74
N ALA A 37 -20.97 0.50 5.63
CA ALA A 37 -20.18 1.17 4.61
C ALA A 37 -21.01 1.48 3.34
N LEU A 38 -22.35 1.46 3.43
CA LEU A 38 -23.26 1.67 2.28
C LEU A 38 -23.03 0.65 1.14
N GLY A 39 -22.55 -0.55 1.47
CA GLY A 39 -22.22 -1.59 0.48
C GLY A 39 -20.87 -1.40 -0.21
N TYR A 40 -20.06 -0.39 0.16
CA TYR A 40 -18.75 -0.18 -0.44
C TYR A 40 -17.64 -0.95 0.27
N ASN A 41 -16.75 -1.55 -0.53
CA ASN A 41 -15.58 -2.25 -0.01
C ASN A 41 -14.44 -1.29 0.36
N VAL A 42 -14.58 -0.65 1.53
CA VAL A 42 -13.62 0.34 2.04
C VAL A 42 -12.23 -0.26 2.24
N ASN A 43 -12.15 -1.52 2.66
CA ASN A 43 -10.88 -2.23 2.85
C ASN A 43 -10.12 -2.37 1.52
N LEU A 44 -10.82 -2.79 0.46
CA LEU A 44 -10.25 -2.92 -0.87
C LEU A 44 -9.78 -1.58 -1.43
N PHE A 45 -10.62 -0.53 -1.33
CA PHE A 45 -10.26 0.80 -1.81
C PHE A 45 -9.05 1.38 -1.06
N THR A 46 -9.07 1.30 0.27
CA THR A 46 -7.97 1.76 1.13
C THR A 46 -6.68 1.00 0.82
N GLY A 47 -6.78 -0.32 0.65
CA GLY A 47 -5.65 -1.18 0.31
C GLY A 47 -5.05 -0.82 -1.05
N ILE A 48 -5.86 -0.53 -2.06
CA ILE A 48 -5.40 -0.07 -3.39
C ILE A 48 -4.65 1.27 -3.27
N VAL A 49 -5.21 2.25 -2.54
CA VAL A 49 -4.56 3.55 -2.34
C VAL A 49 -3.20 3.39 -1.64
N MET A 50 -3.14 2.58 -0.58
CA MET A 50 -1.90 2.28 0.13
C MET A 50 -0.88 1.57 -0.76
N LEU A 51 -1.32 0.65 -1.62
CA LEU A 51 -0.44 -0.09 -2.53
C LEU A 51 0.18 0.82 -3.60
N VAL A 52 -0.64 1.71 -4.19
CA VAL A 52 -0.16 2.70 -5.17
C VAL A 52 0.85 3.64 -4.53
N PHE A 53 0.54 4.16 -3.33
CA PHE A 53 1.44 5.05 -2.60
C PHE A 53 2.75 4.37 -2.17
N GLY A 54 2.65 3.17 -1.59
CA GLY A 54 3.80 2.37 -1.17
C GLY A 54 4.71 2.01 -2.34
N GLY A 55 4.13 1.55 -3.46
CA GLY A 55 4.85 1.26 -4.69
C GLY A 55 5.55 2.49 -5.27
N PHE A 56 4.88 3.65 -5.26
CA PHE A 56 5.49 4.92 -5.69
C PHE A 56 6.69 5.31 -4.81
N MET A 57 6.57 5.21 -3.49
CA MET A 57 7.68 5.46 -2.55
C MET A 57 8.87 4.52 -2.78
N LEU A 58 8.62 3.22 -2.96
CA LEU A 58 9.65 2.23 -3.26
C LEU A 58 10.35 2.51 -4.60
N PHE A 59 9.60 2.94 -5.61
CA PHE A 59 10.14 3.33 -6.90
C PHE A 59 11.09 4.54 -6.78
N LEU A 60 10.70 5.56 -5.99
CA LEU A 60 11.57 6.71 -5.72
C LEU A 60 12.85 6.31 -4.97
N ALA A 61 12.72 5.48 -3.92
CA ALA A 61 13.87 4.97 -3.17
C ALA A 61 14.83 4.17 -4.07
N TRP A 62 14.30 3.35 -4.99
CA TRP A 62 15.10 2.59 -5.93
C TRP A 62 15.85 3.48 -6.93
N LYS A 63 15.20 4.52 -7.45
CA LYS A 63 15.85 5.50 -8.34
C LYS A 63 17.00 6.23 -7.66
N ASP A 64 16.83 6.60 -6.39
CA ASP A 64 17.86 7.33 -5.64
C ASP A 64 19.05 6.42 -5.30
N LYS A 65 18.79 5.14 -4.96
CA LYS A 65 19.86 4.15 -4.79
C LYS A 65 20.67 3.95 -6.08
N LYS A 66 20.01 3.91 -7.24
CA LYS A 66 20.68 3.78 -8.54
C LYS A 66 21.60 4.97 -8.83
N LYS A 67 21.11 6.20 -8.62
CA LYS A 67 21.92 7.42 -8.79
C LYS A 67 23.16 7.48 -7.88
N ALA A 68 23.08 6.91 -6.68
CA ALA A 68 24.22 6.84 -5.77
C ALA A 68 25.28 5.79 -6.17
N THR A 69 24.94 4.84 -7.04
CA THR A 69 25.86 3.79 -7.51
C THR A 69 26.57 4.19 -8.83
N ASP A 70 25.96 5.10 -9.60
CA ASP A 70 26.48 5.57 -10.90
C ASP A 70 27.40 6.83 -10.79
N ASN A 71 27.64 7.38 -9.58
CA ASN A 71 28.57 8.49 -9.31
C ASN A 71 29.79 8.00 -8.52
#